data_AF-A0A0G1Y7C1-F1
#
_entry.id   AF-A0A0G1Y7C1-F1
#
_cell.length_a   1.000
_cell.length_b   1.000
_cell.length_c   1.000
_cell.angle_alpha   90.00
_cell.angle_beta   90.00
_cell.angle_gamma   90.00
#
_symmetry.space_group_name_H-M   'P 1'
#
loop_
_entity.id
_entity.type
_entity.pdbx_description
1 polymer ?
#
loop_
_entity_poly.entity_id
_entity_poly.type
_entity_poly.pdbx_seq_one_letter_code
_entity_poly.pdbx_strand_id
1 'polypeptide(L)'
;MKLSRIGALKDDLALALAAPSLRIEAPIPGKSLVGIEMPNIKRTIVHLREIMESPEFVQSTSNLTLPLGRDVGGKAIVAPLNGMPHILIAGATGSGKSVCMNTFLISLLYQNAPDQLKLILIDPKRVELVPYDGIPHLLTPVITEAEKALQALRWAVAEMGRRLHRFSEQGVRNIDEYNEIQTEEENVIPRVVIVIDELADLMMRQFRRDTEMMVVRIAQMARATGMHLVIATQRPSVDVITGLIKANVPTRIAFRTVSSVDSRTILDGIGAEDLLGKGDMLYLTAETPSPMR
;
A
#
# COMPACT_ATOMS: atom_id res chain seq x y z
N MET A 1 -14.17 34.21 8.08
CA MET A 1 -12.71 34.05 8.14
C MET A 1 -12.28 33.17 6.97
N LYS A 2 -11.25 33.54 6.18
CA LYS A 2 -10.79 32.68 5.05
C LYS A 2 -9.97 31.52 5.62
N LEU A 3 -10.28 30.28 5.20
CA LEU A 3 -9.54 29.06 5.60
C LEU A 3 -8.02 29.19 5.34
N SER A 4 -7.64 29.85 4.25
CA SER A 4 -6.24 30.11 3.90
C SER A 4 -5.48 30.91 4.95
N ARG A 5 -6.14 31.78 5.73
CA ARG A 5 -5.48 32.52 6.81
C ARG A 5 -5.11 31.61 7.99
N ILE A 6 -5.90 30.58 8.27
CA ILE A 6 -5.60 29.64 9.36
C ILE A 6 -4.42 28.75 8.97
N GLY A 7 -4.41 28.24 7.74
CA GLY A 7 -3.28 27.46 7.22
C GLY A 7 -1.96 28.23 7.21
N ALA A 8 -2.00 29.54 6.94
CA ALA A 8 -0.80 30.40 6.95
C ALA A 8 -0.21 30.63 8.34
N LEU A 9 -1.01 30.48 9.41
CA LEU A 9 -0.58 30.65 10.81
C LEU A 9 -0.08 29.35 11.46
N LYS A 10 0.06 28.28 10.69
CA LYS A 10 0.38 26.94 11.22
C LYS A 10 1.68 26.92 12.04
N ASP A 11 2.74 27.53 11.53
CA ASP A 11 4.04 27.53 12.20
C ASP A 11 4.01 28.41 13.47
N ASP A 12 3.31 29.54 13.42
CA ASP A 12 3.09 30.41 14.59
C ASP A 12 2.26 29.69 15.68
N LEU A 13 1.23 28.94 15.27
CA LEU A 13 0.41 28.12 16.18
C LEU A 13 1.24 26.99 16.79
N ALA A 14 2.09 26.34 16.00
CA ALA A 14 2.96 25.27 16.49
C ALA A 14 3.94 25.82 17.54
N LEU A 15 4.52 26.99 17.28
CA LEU A 15 5.39 27.71 18.22
C LEU A 15 4.63 28.08 19.51
N ALA A 16 3.44 28.67 19.39
CA ALA A 16 2.63 29.10 20.53
C ALA A 16 2.17 27.93 21.41
N LEU A 17 1.94 26.76 20.81
CA LEU A 17 1.53 25.54 21.52
C LEU A 17 2.70 24.67 21.96
N ALA A 18 3.95 25.07 21.69
CA ALA A 18 5.16 24.27 21.89
C ALA A 18 5.06 22.86 21.26
N ALA A 19 4.36 22.76 20.12
CA ALA A 19 4.16 21.52 19.39
C ALA A 19 5.25 21.34 18.32
N PRO A 20 5.81 20.12 18.15
CA PRO A 20 6.87 19.89 17.15
C PRO A 20 6.35 19.99 15.70
N SER A 21 5.08 19.69 15.48
CA SER A 21 4.35 19.96 14.25
C SER A 21 2.86 20.02 14.55
N LEU A 22 2.09 20.64 13.66
CA LEU A 22 0.63 20.67 13.69
C LEU A 22 0.10 20.25 12.32
N ARG A 23 -1.00 19.49 12.30
CA ARG A 23 -1.76 19.26 11.06
C ARG A 23 -3.08 20.00 11.16
N ILE A 24 -3.42 20.74 10.11
CA ILE A 24 -4.67 21.49 10.01
C ILE A 24 -5.55 20.80 8.98
N GLU A 25 -6.68 20.27 9.42
CA GLU A 25 -7.69 19.65 8.57
C GLU A 25 -8.88 20.59 8.41
N ALA A 26 -9.09 21.09 7.18
CA ALA A 26 -10.02 22.19 6.96
C ALA A 26 -10.71 22.10 5.59
N PRO A 27 -12.05 21.93 5.53
CA PRO A 27 -12.95 21.59 6.64
C PRO A 27 -12.79 20.13 7.09
N ILE A 28 -13.20 19.81 8.32
CA ILE A 28 -13.39 18.41 8.74
C ILE A 28 -14.53 17.81 7.90
N PRO A 29 -14.35 16.64 7.26
CA PRO A 29 -15.38 15.98 6.48
C PRO A 29 -16.71 15.88 7.24
N GLY A 30 -17.78 16.37 6.61
CA GLY A 30 -19.13 16.37 7.19
C GLY A 30 -19.38 17.40 8.30
N LYS A 31 -18.43 18.29 8.62
CA LYS A 31 -18.59 19.31 9.68
C LYS A 31 -18.15 20.70 9.21
N SER A 32 -18.83 21.74 9.69
CA SER A 32 -18.43 23.14 9.50
C SER A 32 -17.36 23.59 10.50
N LEU A 33 -16.33 22.77 10.72
CA LEU A 33 -15.27 23.00 11.69
C LEU A 33 -13.88 22.84 11.07
N VAL A 34 -12.87 23.45 11.69
CA VAL A 34 -11.46 23.25 11.37
C VAL A 34 -10.84 22.38 12.45
N GLY A 35 -10.22 21.27 12.05
CA GLY A 35 -9.45 20.39 12.91
C GLY A 35 -8.02 20.90 13.06
N ILE A 36 -7.54 20.97 14.29
CA ILE A 36 -6.13 21.21 14.61
C ILE A 36 -5.65 19.99 15.36
N GLU A 37 -4.84 19.18 14.70
CA GLU A 37 -4.26 17.96 15.27
C GLU A 37 -2.90 18.30 15.88
N MET A 38 -2.85 18.16 17.20
CA MET A 38 -1.64 18.37 17.98
C MET A 38 -1.12 17.03 18.50
N PRO A 39 0.19 16.75 18.38
CA PRO A 39 0.79 15.53 18.91
C PRO A 39 0.63 15.44 20.43
N ASN A 40 0.24 14.27 20.93
CA ASN A 40 0.30 13.99 22.35
C ASN A 40 1.76 14.01 22.85
N ILE A 41 1.98 14.53 24.06
CA ILE A 41 3.30 14.56 24.71
C ILE A 41 3.87 13.14 24.85
N LYS A 42 3.01 12.19 25.26
CA LYS A 42 3.33 10.76 25.31
C LYS A 42 2.56 10.05 24.22
N ARG A 43 3.28 9.48 23.25
CA ARG A 43 2.70 8.70 22.16
C ARG A 43 2.52 7.26 22.61
N THR A 44 1.35 6.69 22.33
CA THR A 44 1.07 5.26 22.53
C THR A 44 1.48 4.50 21.28
N ILE A 45 2.11 3.34 21.46
CA ILE A 45 2.45 2.43 20.35
C ILE A 45 1.19 1.65 19.99
N VAL A 46 0.85 1.63 18.70
CA VAL A 46 -0.18 0.76 18.14
C VAL A 46 0.48 -0.57 17.79
N HIS A 47 0.12 -1.63 18.49
CA HIS A 47 0.71 -2.96 18.26
C HIS A 47 -0.05 -3.72 17.18
N LEU A 48 0.64 -4.43 16.28
CA LEU A 48 0.00 -5.23 15.24
C LEU A 48 -1.08 -6.19 15.78
N ARG A 49 -0.77 -6.89 16.88
CA ARG A 49 -1.69 -7.81 17.55
C ARG A 49 -3.03 -7.18 17.87
N GLU A 50 -3.03 -5.93 18.35
CA GLU A 50 -4.26 -5.25 18.77
C GLU A 50 -5.19 -4.93 17.58
N ILE A 51 -4.61 -4.77 16.39
CA ILE A 51 -5.38 -4.55 15.15
C ILE A 51 -5.90 -5.88 14.63
N MET A 52 -5.07 -6.94 14.66
CA MET A 52 -5.48 -8.27 14.23
C MET A 52 -6.56 -8.90 15.12
N GLU A 53 -6.59 -8.54 16.41
CA GLU A 53 -7.64 -8.96 17.35
C GLU A 53 -8.88 -8.03 17.31
N SER A 54 -8.87 -6.97 16.49
CA SER A 54 -10.00 -6.04 16.42
C SER A 54 -11.20 -6.66 15.68
N PRO A 55 -12.44 -6.24 16.02
CA PRO A 55 -13.64 -6.71 15.31
C PRO A 55 -13.55 -6.45 13.80
N GLU A 56 -12.99 -5.31 13.39
CA GLU A 56 -12.84 -4.94 11.98
C GLU A 56 -11.96 -5.93 11.21
N PHE A 57 -10.89 -6.46 11.84
CA PHE A 57 -10.04 -7.47 11.22
C PHE A 57 -10.68 -8.86 11.25
N VAL A 58 -11.15 -9.30 12.41
CA VAL A 58 -11.68 -10.66 12.62
C VAL A 58 -12.95 -10.92 11.80
N GLN A 59 -13.78 -9.89 11.61
CA GLN A 59 -15.02 -9.99 10.83
C GLN A 59 -14.82 -9.75 9.33
N SER A 60 -13.58 -9.48 8.89
CA SER A 60 -13.31 -9.30 7.46
C SER A 60 -13.54 -10.60 6.70
N THR A 61 -14.29 -10.53 5.60
CA THR A 61 -14.54 -11.69 4.73
C THR A 61 -13.38 -11.95 3.76
N SER A 62 -12.43 -11.03 3.65
CA SER A 62 -11.26 -11.18 2.79
C SER A 62 -10.11 -11.84 3.56
N ASN A 63 -9.49 -12.85 2.93
CA ASN A 63 -8.24 -13.44 3.39
C ASN A 63 -7.00 -12.60 3.01
N LEU A 64 -7.18 -11.45 2.33
CA LEU A 64 -6.12 -10.50 2.02
C LEU A 64 -6.30 -9.18 2.79
N THR A 65 -6.69 -9.27 4.06
CA THR A 65 -6.92 -8.09 4.91
C THR A 65 -5.61 -7.53 5.43
N LEU A 66 -5.40 -6.22 5.23
CA LEU A 66 -4.19 -5.51 5.67
C LEU A 66 -4.50 -4.63 6.88
N PRO A 67 -3.80 -4.81 8.01
CA PRO A 67 -3.96 -3.96 9.18
C PRO A 67 -3.21 -2.65 8.96
N LEU A 68 -3.94 -1.53 8.92
CA LEU A 68 -3.36 -0.20 8.72
C LEU A 68 -2.91 0.41 10.05
N GLY A 69 -3.76 0.33 11.08
CA GLY A 69 -3.44 0.92 12.39
C GLY A 69 -4.70 1.43 13.08
N ARG A 70 -4.58 2.58 13.75
CA ARG A 70 -5.72 3.30 14.32
C ARG A 70 -5.85 4.68 13.69
N ASP A 71 -7.09 5.12 13.50
CA ASP A 71 -7.36 6.51 13.14
C ASP A 71 -7.09 7.46 14.33
N VAL A 72 -7.21 8.76 14.08
CA VAL A 72 -7.08 9.80 15.11
C VAL A 72 -8.07 9.68 16.28
N GLY A 73 -9.19 8.97 16.08
CA GLY A 73 -10.18 8.65 17.11
C GLY A 73 -9.86 7.37 17.89
N GLY A 74 -8.80 6.67 17.51
CA GLY A 74 -8.41 5.40 18.11
C GLY A 74 -9.17 4.19 17.57
N LYS A 75 -10.00 4.32 16.53
CA LYS A 75 -10.68 3.17 15.92
C LYS A 75 -9.70 2.37 15.08
N ALA A 76 -9.76 1.05 15.14
CA ALA A 76 -8.93 0.19 14.30
C ALA A 76 -9.33 0.33 12.82
N ILE A 77 -8.33 0.47 11.95
CA ILE A 77 -8.48 0.61 10.51
C ILE A 77 -7.79 -0.58 9.84
N VAL A 78 -8.55 -1.26 8.98
CA VAL A 78 -8.09 -2.38 8.15
C VAL A 78 -8.53 -2.17 6.71
N ALA A 79 -7.80 -2.78 5.78
CA ALA A 79 -7.98 -2.59 4.35
C ALA A 79 -7.92 -3.93 3.61
N PRO A 80 -9.03 -4.44 3.05
CA PRO A 80 -8.99 -5.66 2.23
C PRO A 80 -8.39 -5.38 0.85
N LEU A 81 -7.35 -6.13 0.47
CA LEU A 81 -6.65 -5.96 -0.81
C LEU A 81 -7.52 -6.35 -2.02
N ASN A 82 -8.53 -7.20 -1.82
CA ASN A 82 -9.49 -7.58 -2.87
C ASN A 82 -10.26 -6.37 -3.42
N GLY A 83 -10.63 -5.41 -2.55
CA GLY A 83 -11.32 -4.18 -2.95
C GLY A 83 -10.39 -3.10 -3.53
N MET A 84 -9.08 -3.26 -3.34
CA MET A 84 -8.04 -2.29 -3.72
C MET A 84 -6.86 -3.04 -4.32
N PRO A 85 -6.92 -3.40 -5.61
CA PRO A 85 -6.05 -4.44 -6.14
C PRO A 85 -4.56 -4.07 -6.07
N HIS A 86 -4.23 -2.77 -6.00
CA HIS A 86 -2.88 -2.27 -5.89
C HIS A 86 -2.75 -1.16 -4.86
N ILE A 87 -1.62 -1.12 -4.17
CA ILE A 87 -1.30 -0.10 -3.17
C ILE A 87 0.07 0.50 -3.48
N LEU A 88 0.17 1.83 -3.45
CA LEU A 88 1.42 2.58 -3.49
C LEU A 88 1.76 3.12 -2.10
N ILE A 89 2.91 2.75 -1.56
CA ILE A 89 3.41 3.17 -0.26
C ILE A 89 4.64 4.05 -0.45
N ALA A 90 4.64 5.26 0.10
CA ALA A 90 5.79 6.16 -0.04
C ALA A 90 6.03 7.00 1.22
N GLY A 91 7.28 7.38 1.43
CA GLY A 91 7.68 8.23 2.56
C GLY A 91 9.18 8.25 2.75
N ALA A 92 9.68 9.18 3.56
CA ALA A 92 11.11 9.30 3.82
C ALA A 92 11.66 8.11 4.62
N THR A 93 12.98 7.90 4.59
CA THR A 93 13.65 6.90 5.43
C THR A 93 13.32 7.10 6.91
N GLY A 94 13.04 6.00 7.64
CA GLY A 94 12.68 6.05 9.06
C GLY A 94 11.24 6.53 9.35
N SER A 95 10.42 6.78 8.33
CA SER A 95 9.04 7.24 8.50
C SER A 95 8.06 6.16 8.95
N GLY A 96 8.34 4.89 8.65
CA GLY A 96 7.48 3.74 8.99
C GLY A 96 7.17 2.78 7.82
N LYS A 97 7.56 3.13 6.59
CA LYS A 97 7.31 2.33 5.36
C LYS A 97 7.63 0.84 5.52
N SER A 98 8.85 0.51 5.95
CA SER A 98 9.29 -0.88 6.04
C SER A 98 8.55 -1.67 7.13
N VAL A 99 8.22 -1.01 8.25
CA VAL A 99 7.41 -1.62 9.32
C VAL A 99 6.00 -1.92 8.82
N CYS A 100 5.40 -1.01 8.04
CA CYS A 100 4.10 -1.21 7.42
C CYS A 100 4.12 -2.38 6.42
N MET A 101 5.14 -2.47 5.55
CA MET A 101 5.29 -3.61 4.64
C MET A 101 5.41 -4.94 5.39
N ASN A 102 6.22 -5.00 6.44
CA ASN A 102 6.34 -6.18 7.28
C ASN A 102 5.00 -6.53 7.94
N THR A 103 4.27 -5.53 8.41
CA THR A 103 2.95 -5.67 9.00
C THR A 103 1.95 -6.28 8.00
N PHE A 104 1.99 -5.85 6.74
CA PHE A 104 1.17 -6.42 5.67
C PHE A 104 1.54 -7.87 5.38
N LEU A 105 2.84 -8.16 5.20
CA LEU A 105 3.32 -9.52 4.93
C LEU A 105 2.95 -10.48 6.07
N ILE A 106 3.21 -10.10 7.31
CA ILE A 106 2.85 -10.91 8.49
C ILE A 106 1.34 -11.16 8.51
N SER A 107 0.52 -10.14 8.30
CA SER A 107 -0.94 -10.29 8.25
C SER A 107 -1.38 -11.30 7.18
N LEU A 108 -0.82 -11.21 5.99
CA LEU A 108 -1.12 -12.13 4.89
C LEU A 108 -0.72 -13.57 5.22
N LEU A 109 0.44 -13.77 5.86
CA LEU A 109 0.90 -15.09 6.30
C LEU A 109 0.03 -15.68 7.41
N TYR A 110 -0.51 -14.85 8.31
CA TYR A 110 -1.45 -15.30 9.35
C TYR A 110 -2.81 -15.72 8.80
N GLN A 111 -3.22 -15.17 7.67
CA GLN A 111 -4.54 -15.42 7.05
C GLN A 111 -4.53 -16.58 6.05
N ASN A 112 -3.37 -16.98 5.51
CA ASN A 112 -3.33 -17.85 4.34
C ASN A 112 -2.29 -18.96 4.44
N ALA A 113 -2.72 -20.16 4.08
CA ALA A 113 -1.82 -21.27 3.82
C ALA A 113 -1.08 -21.10 2.47
N PRO A 114 0.07 -21.78 2.25
CA PRO A 114 0.91 -21.59 1.07
C PRO A 114 0.28 -21.98 -0.27
N ASP A 115 -0.75 -22.82 -0.24
CA ASP A 115 -1.59 -23.24 -1.37
C ASP A 115 -2.68 -22.20 -1.71
N GLN A 116 -3.03 -21.33 -0.77
CA GLN A 116 -4.03 -20.27 -0.95
C GLN A 116 -3.40 -18.92 -1.36
N LEU A 117 -2.18 -18.65 -0.91
CA LEU A 117 -1.45 -17.42 -1.17
C LEU A 117 -0.02 -17.70 -1.62
N LYS A 118 0.36 -17.03 -2.70
CA LYS A 118 1.72 -17.00 -3.23
C LYS A 118 2.28 -15.57 -3.26
N LEU A 119 3.58 -15.46 -3.03
CA LEU A 119 4.30 -14.18 -2.93
C LEU A 119 5.42 -14.10 -3.95
N ILE A 120 5.60 -12.89 -4.51
CA ILE A 120 6.80 -12.49 -5.23
C ILE A 120 7.34 -11.26 -4.51
N LEU A 121 8.53 -11.38 -3.92
CA LEU A 121 9.17 -10.31 -3.15
C LEU A 121 10.36 -9.76 -3.93
N ILE A 122 10.37 -8.46 -4.16
CA ILE A 122 11.43 -7.73 -4.86
C ILE A 122 12.05 -6.72 -3.90
N ASP A 123 13.30 -6.97 -3.52
CA ASP A 123 14.09 -6.15 -2.60
C ASP A 123 15.49 -5.90 -3.19
N PRO A 124 15.63 -4.85 -4.03
CA PRO A 124 16.92 -4.49 -4.62
C PRO A 124 17.99 -4.09 -3.58
N LYS A 125 17.57 -3.69 -2.38
CA LYS A 125 18.46 -3.20 -1.31
C LYS A 125 18.95 -4.32 -0.40
N ARG A 126 18.30 -5.48 -0.40
CA ARG A 126 18.65 -6.67 0.42
C ARG A 126 18.56 -6.42 1.92
N VAL A 127 17.60 -5.59 2.34
CA VAL A 127 17.46 -5.19 3.75
C VAL A 127 16.13 -5.64 4.32
N GLU A 128 15.04 -5.38 3.60
CA GLU A 128 13.70 -5.40 4.18
C GLU A 128 12.98 -6.73 3.98
N LEU A 129 13.15 -7.39 2.83
CA LEU A 129 12.40 -8.59 2.47
C LEU A 129 13.22 -9.88 2.51
N VAL A 130 14.55 -9.79 2.60
CA VAL A 130 15.44 -10.95 2.74
C VAL A 130 15.07 -11.88 3.90
N PRO A 131 14.58 -11.42 5.07
CA PRO A 131 14.16 -12.31 6.15
C PRO A 131 13.03 -13.28 5.79
N TYR A 132 12.29 -13.02 4.70
CA TYR A 132 11.22 -13.91 4.22
C TYR A 132 11.73 -15.00 3.27
N ASP A 133 13.02 -15.03 2.93
CA ASP A 133 13.54 -16.03 2.01
C ASP A 133 13.37 -17.45 2.57
N GLY A 134 12.93 -18.37 1.71
CA GLY A 134 12.68 -19.77 2.08
C GLY A 134 11.28 -20.09 2.65
N ILE A 135 10.40 -19.11 2.85
CA ILE A 135 9.01 -19.42 3.23
C ILE A 135 8.26 -20.14 2.09
N PRO A 136 7.33 -21.07 2.40
CA PRO A 136 6.63 -21.88 1.37
C PRO A 136 5.68 -21.08 0.47
N HIS A 137 5.35 -19.85 0.86
CA HIS A 137 4.52 -18.93 0.08
C HIS A 137 5.27 -18.33 -1.12
N LEU A 138 6.61 -18.34 -1.15
CA LEU A 138 7.36 -17.73 -2.24
C LEU A 138 7.29 -18.55 -3.54
N LEU A 139 7.04 -17.87 -4.66
CA LEU A 139 7.15 -18.47 -6.01
C LEU A 139 8.59 -18.55 -6.52
N THR A 140 9.45 -17.73 -5.95
CA THR A 140 10.85 -17.57 -6.30
C THR A 140 11.58 -17.00 -5.09
N PRO A 141 12.88 -17.27 -4.90
CA PRO A 141 13.68 -16.58 -3.89
C PRO A 141 13.56 -15.06 -4.02
N VAL A 142 13.78 -14.35 -2.92
CA VAL A 142 13.68 -12.89 -2.88
C VAL A 142 14.53 -12.27 -3.99
N ILE A 143 13.90 -11.49 -4.86
CA ILE A 143 14.53 -10.96 -6.06
C ILE A 143 15.28 -9.68 -5.70
N THR A 144 16.58 -9.66 -5.96
CA THR A 144 17.45 -8.52 -5.64
C THR A 144 17.99 -7.80 -6.89
N GLU A 145 17.84 -8.41 -8.07
CA GLU A 145 18.35 -7.88 -9.33
C GLU A 145 17.22 -7.28 -10.16
N ALA A 146 17.41 -6.06 -10.68
CA ALA A 146 16.39 -5.34 -11.43
C ALA A 146 15.93 -6.08 -12.71
N GLU A 147 16.84 -6.78 -13.38
CA GLU A 147 16.50 -7.58 -14.57
C GLU A 147 15.58 -8.77 -14.22
N LYS A 148 15.89 -9.50 -13.14
CA LYS A 148 15.04 -10.59 -12.64
C LYS A 148 13.70 -10.07 -12.15
N ALA A 149 13.68 -8.89 -11.54
CA ALA A 149 12.43 -8.24 -11.13
C ALA A 149 11.54 -7.94 -12.35
N LEU A 150 12.12 -7.42 -13.43
CA LEU A 150 11.40 -7.20 -14.68
C LEU A 150 10.87 -8.52 -15.28
N GLN A 151 11.65 -9.60 -15.23
CA GLN A 151 11.19 -10.92 -15.69
C GLN A 151 10.02 -11.44 -14.83
N ALA A 152 10.05 -11.25 -13.51
CA ALA A 152 8.95 -11.62 -12.63
C ALA A 152 7.67 -10.81 -12.92
N LEU A 153 7.80 -9.51 -13.23
CA LEU A 153 6.65 -8.69 -13.65
C LEU A 153 6.10 -9.14 -15.02
N ARG A 154 6.96 -9.53 -15.97
CA ARG A 154 6.52 -10.11 -17.25
C ARG A 154 5.81 -11.45 -17.05
N TRP A 155 6.33 -12.30 -16.16
CA TRP A 155 5.68 -13.54 -15.78
C TRP A 155 4.30 -13.28 -15.18
N ALA A 156 4.17 -12.28 -14.30
CA ALA A 156 2.89 -11.91 -13.70
C ALA A 156 1.86 -11.54 -14.78
N VAL A 157 2.22 -10.68 -15.74
CA VAL A 157 1.34 -10.34 -16.87
C VAL A 157 0.92 -11.58 -17.68
N ALA A 158 1.86 -12.49 -17.95
CA ALA A 158 1.57 -13.73 -18.67
C ALA A 158 0.63 -14.65 -17.89
N GLU A 159 0.86 -14.81 -16.59
CA GLU A 159 0.02 -15.61 -15.69
C GLU A 159 -1.40 -15.05 -15.59
N MET A 160 -1.55 -13.74 -15.50
CA MET A 160 -2.85 -13.08 -15.56
C MET A 160 -3.59 -13.39 -16.86
N GLY A 161 -2.88 -13.40 -17.99
CA GLY A 161 -3.43 -13.80 -19.29
C GLY A 161 -3.92 -15.26 -19.30
N ARG A 162 -3.14 -16.18 -18.72
CA ARG A 162 -3.53 -17.60 -18.59
C ARG A 162 -4.77 -17.77 -17.71
N ARG A 163 -4.82 -17.07 -16.57
CA ARG A 163 -5.99 -17.10 -15.67
C ARG A 163 -7.25 -16.62 -16.36
N LEU A 164 -7.19 -15.48 -17.04
CA LEU A 164 -8.34 -14.96 -17.80
C LEU A 164 -8.80 -15.94 -18.89
N HIS A 165 -7.88 -16.64 -19.54
CA HIS A 165 -8.24 -17.68 -20.50
C HIS A 165 -8.99 -18.84 -19.82
N ARG A 166 -8.44 -19.40 -18.73
CA ARG A 166 -9.10 -20.47 -17.93
C ARG A 166 -10.48 -20.04 -17.43
N PHE A 167 -10.62 -18.79 -17.00
CA PHE A 167 -11.90 -18.24 -16.53
C PHE A 167 -12.92 -18.22 -17.66
N SER A 168 -12.51 -17.77 -18.85
CA SER A 168 -13.37 -17.74 -20.03
C SER A 168 -13.79 -19.14 -20.50
N GLU A 169 -12.90 -20.14 -20.43
CA GLU A 169 -13.21 -21.54 -20.79
C GLU A 169 -14.28 -22.15 -19.87
N GLN A 170 -14.28 -21.77 -18.59
CA GLN A 170 -15.23 -22.24 -17.58
C GLN A 170 -16.44 -21.31 -17.40
N GLY A 171 -16.53 -20.21 -18.16
CA GLY A 171 -17.66 -19.27 -18.12
C GLY A 171 -17.73 -18.40 -16.85
N VAL A 172 -16.64 -18.26 -16.11
CA VAL A 172 -16.53 -17.46 -14.87
C VAL A 172 -15.79 -16.15 -15.10
N ARG A 173 -15.98 -15.17 -14.21
CA ARG A 173 -15.47 -13.79 -14.40
C ARG A 173 -14.23 -13.46 -13.59
N ASN A 174 -13.98 -14.16 -12.50
CA ASN A 174 -12.90 -13.85 -11.56
C ASN A 174 -12.41 -15.11 -10.84
N ILE A 175 -11.32 -14.95 -10.07
CA ILE A 175 -10.70 -16.04 -9.31
C ILE A 175 -11.64 -16.64 -8.26
N ASP A 176 -12.55 -15.86 -7.68
CA ASP A 176 -13.45 -16.33 -6.63
C ASP A 176 -14.45 -17.31 -7.24
N GLU A 177 -15.16 -16.88 -8.29
CA GLU A 177 -16.06 -17.73 -9.08
C GLU A 177 -15.34 -18.95 -9.67
N TYR A 178 -14.08 -18.79 -10.11
CA TYR A 178 -13.27 -19.89 -10.61
C TYR A 178 -12.99 -20.93 -9.52
N ASN A 179 -12.55 -20.51 -8.34
CA ASN A 179 -12.20 -21.41 -7.26
C ASN A 179 -13.44 -22.08 -6.64
N GLU A 180 -14.59 -21.41 -6.60
CA GLU A 180 -15.84 -21.94 -6.07
C GLU A 180 -16.38 -23.16 -6.84
N ILE A 181 -16.11 -23.23 -8.15
CA ILE A 181 -16.58 -24.34 -9.00
C ILE A 181 -15.60 -25.53 -9.06
N GLN A 182 -14.41 -25.42 -8.45
CA GLN A 182 -13.45 -26.53 -8.44
C GLN A 182 -13.82 -27.56 -7.39
N THR A 183 -13.84 -28.83 -7.79
CA THR A 183 -14.14 -29.96 -6.91
C THR A 183 -12.88 -30.59 -6.31
N GLU A 184 -11.74 -30.41 -6.96
CA GLU A 184 -10.44 -30.91 -6.50
C GLU A 184 -9.57 -29.74 -6.04
N GLU A 185 -8.98 -29.85 -4.85
CA GLU A 185 -8.12 -28.80 -4.27
C GLU A 185 -6.93 -28.46 -5.18
N GLU A 186 -6.41 -29.42 -5.95
CA GLU A 186 -5.30 -29.20 -6.89
C GLU A 186 -5.65 -28.24 -8.03
N ASN A 187 -6.94 -28.07 -8.34
CA ASN A 187 -7.40 -27.17 -9.40
C ASN A 187 -7.64 -25.73 -8.88
N VAL A 188 -7.72 -25.55 -7.56
CA VAL A 188 -7.83 -24.23 -6.92
C VAL A 188 -6.55 -23.47 -7.16
N ILE A 189 -6.67 -22.25 -7.67
CA ILE A 189 -5.51 -21.39 -7.94
C ILE A 189 -5.28 -20.40 -6.80
N PRO A 190 -4.03 -20.22 -6.34
CA PRO A 190 -3.71 -19.29 -5.27
C PRO A 190 -3.85 -17.84 -5.74
N ARG A 191 -4.16 -16.95 -4.80
CA ARG A 191 -3.93 -15.52 -4.99
C ARG A 191 -2.44 -15.23 -4.99
N VAL A 192 -2.01 -14.21 -5.73
CA VAL A 192 -0.60 -13.81 -5.81
C VAL A 192 -0.46 -12.36 -5.36
N VAL A 193 0.41 -12.09 -4.39
CA VAL A 193 0.77 -10.71 -4.01
C VAL A 193 2.22 -10.45 -4.40
N ILE A 194 2.42 -9.43 -5.23
CA ILE A 194 3.73 -8.99 -5.68
C ILE A 194 4.11 -7.76 -4.86
N VAL A 195 5.23 -7.81 -4.15
CA VAL A 195 5.71 -6.73 -3.29
C VAL A 195 7.02 -6.19 -3.83
N ILE A 196 7.07 -4.89 -4.10
CA ILE A 196 8.27 -4.16 -4.54
C ILE A 196 8.67 -3.20 -3.42
N ASP A 197 9.82 -3.43 -2.76
CA ASP A 197 10.27 -2.57 -1.66
C ASP A 197 10.68 -1.15 -2.13
N GLU A 198 11.39 -1.08 -3.25
CA GLU A 198 11.88 0.18 -3.79
C GLU A 198 11.70 0.21 -5.31
N LEU A 199 10.56 0.75 -5.76
CA LEU A 199 10.28 0.92 -7.18
C LEU A 199 11.33 1.79 -7.87
N ALA A 200 11.89 2.78 -7.18
CA ALA A 200 12.88 3.69 -7.76
C ALA A 200 14.11 2.95 -8.30
N ASP A 201 14.51 1.85 -7.65
CA ASP A 201 15.67 1.05 -8.06
C ASP A 201 15.36 0.20 -9.31
N LEU A 202 14.08 -0.10 -9.58
CA LEU A 202 13.64 -0.73 -10.84
C LEU A 202 13.45 0.29 -11.97
N MET A 203 13.25 1.56 -11.62
CA MET A 203 13.03 2.67 -12.56
C MET A 203 14.33 3.33 -13.05
N MET A 204 15.48 2.65 -12.90
CA MET A 204 16.76 3.08 -13.46
C MET A 204 16.73 3.08 -15.00
N ARG A 205 17.50 3.97 -15.63
CA ARG A 205 17.36 4.35 -17.06
C ARG A 205 17.19 3.19 -18.04
N GLN A 206 17.90 2.08 -17.87
CA GLN A 206 17.84 0.96 -18.81
C GLN A 206 16.54 0.13 -18.76
N PHE A 207 15.85 0.08 -17.61
CA PHE A 207 14.63 -0.74 -17.42
C PHE A 207 13.37 0.08 -17.13
N ARG A 208 13.50 1.41 -17.01
CA ARG A 208 12.40 2.33 -16.62
C ARG A 208 11.12 2.11 -17.44
N ARG A 209 11.22 2.17 -18.76
CA ARG A 209 10.07 2.07 -19.68
C ARG A 209 9.35 0.72 -19.55
N ASP A 210 10.12 -0.35 -19.50
CA ASP A 210 9.56 -1.70 -19.44
C ASP A 210 8.95 -2.00 -18.07
N THR A 211 9.60 -1.57 -16.99
CA THR A 211 9.09 -1.72 -15.62
C THR A 211 7.77 -0.97 -15.46
N GLU A 212 7.71 0.29 -15.87
CA GLU A 212 6.48 1.09 -15.83
C GLU A 212 5.36 0.43 -16.64
N MET A 213 5.66 -0.04 -17.86
CA MET A 213 4.69 -0.74 -18.69
C MET A 213 4.14 -2.00 -18.00
N MET A 214 4.99 -2.81 -17.37
CA MET A 214 4.53 -4.02 -16.68
C MET A 214 3.72 -3.70 -15.43
N VAL A 215 4.14 -2.72 -14.62
CA VAL A 215 3.37 -2.25 -13.45
C VAL A 215 1.97 -1.80 -13.86
N VAL A 216 1.88 -0.96 -14.89
CA VAL A 216 0.60 -0.48 -15.43
C VAL A 216 -0.25 -1.63 -15.95
N ARG A 217 0.36 -2.59 -16.68
CA ARG A 217 -0.37 -3.73 -17.26
C ARG A 217 -0.93 -4.66 -16.18
N ILE A 218 -0.14 -4.96 -15.14
CA ILE A 218 -0.61 -5.69 -13.96
C ILE A 218 -1.77 -4.93 -13.33
N ALA A 219 -1.60 -3.62 -13.12
CA ALA A 219 -2.62 -2.81 -12.47
C ALA A 219 -3.97 -2.79 -13.20
N GLN A 220 -3.94 -2.88 -14.53
CA GLN A 220 -5.14 -2.92 -15.37
C GLN A 220 -5.84 -4.28 -15.40
N MET A 221 -5.10 -5.39 -15.26
CA MET A 221 -5.63 -6.74 -15.44
C MET A 221 -6.05 -7.41 -14.12
N ALA A 222 -5.54 -6.92 -12.99
CA ALA A 222 -5.51 -7.62 -11.71
C ALA A 222 -6.83 -7.86 -11.02
N ARG A 223 -7.81 -6.98 -11.23
CA ARG A 223 -9.08 -6.98 -10.50
C ARG A 223 -9.78 -8.34 -10.52
N ALA A 224 -9.71 -9.07 -11.63
CA ALA A 224 -10.35 -10.38 -11.78
C ALA A 224 -9.40 -11.56 -11.48
N THR A 225 -8.09 -11.39 -11.64
CA THR A 225 -7.14 -12.52 -11.68
C THR A 225 -6.64 -12.98 -10.32
N GLY A 226 -7.02 -12.31 -9.24
CA GLY A 226 -6.51 -12.58 -7.89
C GLY A 226 -5.02 -12.30 -7.75
N MET A 227 -4.51 -11.31 -8.49
CA MET A 227 -3.11 -10.91 -8.44
C MET A 227 -3.02 -9.44 -8.05
N HIS A 228 -2.21 -9.12 -7.05
CA HIS A 228 -2.17 -7.81 -6.42
C HIS A 228 -0.75 -7.25 -6.39
N LEU A 229 -0.64 -5.93 -6.35
CA LEU A 229 0.66 -5.25 -6.36
C LEU A 229 0.77 -4.31 -5.16
N VAL A 230 1.79 -4.51 -4.33
CA VAL A 230 2.18 -3.59 -3.26
C VAL A 230 3.50 -2.96 -3.66
N ILE A 231 3.44 -1.69 -4.05
CA ILE A 231 4.61 -0.93 -4.50
C ILE A 231 5.03 -0.02 -3.37
N ALA A 232 6.32 -0.02 -3.04
CA ALA A 232 6.89 0.91 -2.09
C ALA A 232 8.04 1.72 -2.71
N THR A 233 8.24 2.94 -2.21
CA THR A 233 9.37 3.79 -2.61
C THR A 233 9.75 4.77 -1.51
N GLN A 234 11.05 5.02 -1.33
CA GLN A 234 11.53 6.12 -0.47
C GLN A 234 11.81 7.40 -1.24
N ARG A 235 11.69 7.36 -2.58
CA ARG A 235 11.95 8.46 -3.49
C ARG A 235 10.65 8.89 -4.17
N PRO A 236 9.81 9.70 -3.51
CA PRO A 236 8.54 10.16 -4.07
C PRO A 236 8.73 11.28 -5.10
N SER A 237 9.47 11.00 -6.17
CA SER A 237 9.66 11.90 -7.30
C SER A 237 8.70 11.56 -8.46
N VAL A 238 8.40 12.55 -9.29
CA VAL A 238 7.55 12.37 -10.50
C VAL A 238 8.14 11.40 -11.51
N ASP A 239 9.45 11.13 -11.43
CA ASP A 239 10.15 10.16 -12.27
C ASP A 239 9.90 8.72 -11.85
N VAL A 240 9.62 8.50 -10.56
CA VAL A 240 9.35 7.18 -9.98
C VAL A 240 7.85 6.95 -9.88
N ILE A 241 7.11 7.91 -9.33
CA ILE A 241 5.65 7.89 -9.20
C ILE A 241 5.07 8.69 -10.35
N THR A 242 5.07 8.09 -11.53
CA THR A 242 4.60 8.75 -12.75
C THR A 242 3.08 8.89 -12.76
N GLY A 243 2.55 9.72 -13.66
CA GLY A 243 1.10 9.85 -13.86
C GLY A 243 0.43 8.53 -14.26
N LEU A 244 1.12 7.69 -15.03
CA LEU A 244 0.60 6.39 -15.46
C LEU A 244 0.47 5.42 -14.27
N ILE A 245 1.46 5.37 -13.39
CA ILE A 245 1.39 4.55 -12.18
C ILE A 245 0.25 5.05 -11.29
N LYS A 246 0.17 6.37 -11.04
CA LYS A 246 -0.90 6.95 -10.23
C LYS A 246 -2.30 6.68 -10.77
N ALA A 247 -2.47 6.73 -12.09
CA ALA A 247 -3.76 6.49 -12.73
C ALA A 247 -4.26 5.05 -12.56
N ASN A 248 -3.36 4.08 -12.38
CA ASN A 248 -3.72 2.66 -12.24
C ASN A 248 -3.57 2.12 -10.81
N VAL A 249 -2.93 2.87 -9.90
CA VAL A 249 -2.77 2.55 -8.47
C VAL A 249 -3.43 3.67 -7.64
N PRO A 250 -4.77 3.64 -7.47
CA PRO A 250 -5.50 4.71 -6.80
C PRO A 250 -5.38 4.65 -5.28
N THR A 251 -5.07 3.48 -4.70
CA THR A 251 -4.86 3.35 -3.25
C THR A 251 -3.42 3.71 -2.89
N ARG A 252 -3.27 4.66 -1.97
CA ARG A 252 -1.98 5.27 -1.64
C ARG A 252 -1.84 5.44 -0.13
N ILE A 253 -0.66 5.12 0.36
CA ILE A 253 -0.24 5.32 1.75
C ILE A 253 0.99 6.23 1.73
N ALA A 254 0.85 7.43 2.27
CA ALA A 254 1.96 8.34 2.45
C ALA A 254 2.37 8.38 3.92
N PHE A 255 3.56 7.87 4.23
CA PHE A 255 4.25 8.17 5.48
C PHE A 255 4.90 9.54 5.40
N ARG A 256 5.46 10.01 6.53
CA ARG A 256 6.11 11.31 6.62
C ARG A 256 7.07 11.58 5.45
N THR A 257 6.81 12.66 4.71
CA THR A 257 7.67 13.14 3.62
C THR A 257 8.57 14.29 4.07
N VAL A 258 9.60 14.62 3.28
CA VAL A 258 10.50 15.74 3.57
C VAL A 258 9.85 17.07 3.20
N SER A 259 9.00 17.09 2.17
CA SER A 259 8.39 18.31 1.65
C SER A 259 6.93 18.12 1.22
N SER A 260 6.24 19.26 1.05
CA SER A 260 4.90 19.30 0.46
C SER A 260 4.89 18.94 -1.03
N VAL A 261 6.03 19.05 -1.73
CA VAL A 261 6.17 18.60 -3.12
C VAL A 261 6.11 17.08 -3.17
N ASP A 262 6.84 16.40 -2.28
CA ASP A 262 6.82 14.95 -2.15
C ASP A 262 5.43 14.45 -1.77
N SER A 263 4.74 15.13 -0.83
CA SER A 263 3.35 14.80 -0.49
C SER A 263 2.44 14.87 -1.70
N ARG A 264 2.53 15.93 -2.52
CA ARG A 264 1.74 16.08 -3.74
C ARG A 264 2.06 15.00 -4.77
N THR A 265 3.31 14.59 -4.87
CA THR A 265 3.69 13.50 -5.78
C THR A 265 2.96 12.20 -5.43
N ILE A 266 2.78 11.90 -4.13
CA ILE A 266 2.13 10.68 -3.65
C ILE A 266 0.61 10.82 -3.64
N LEU A 267 0.07 11.83 -2.96
CA LEU A 267 -1.34 11.95 -2.62
C LEU A 267 -2.15 12.87 -3.55
N ASP A 268 -1.51 13.53 -4.51
CA ASP A 268 -2.09 14.66 -5.26
C ASP A 268 -2.55 15.81 -4.32
N GLY A 269 -2.01 15.85 -3.09
CA GLY A 269 -2.34 16.80 -2.04
C GLY A 269 -1.20 16.98 -1.03
N ILE A 270 -1.34 17.97 -0.16
CA ILE A 270 -0.39 18.24 0.93
C ILE A 270 -0.82 17.53 2.22
N GLY A 271 0.10 17.45 3.19
CA GLY A 271 -0.17 17.01 4.55
C GLY A 271 0.70 15.85 5.02
N ALA A 272 1.32 15.09 4.11
CA ALA A 272 2.24 14.02 4.49
C ALA A 272 3.55 14.58 5.11
N GLU A 273 3.93 15.81 4.77
CA GLU A 273 5.07 16.50 5.36
C GLU A 273 4.87 16.83 6.85
N ASP A 274 3.62 16.87 7.32
CA ASP A 274 3.23 17.24 8.69
C ASP A 274 3.14 16.04 9.64
N LEU A 275 3.21 14.84 9.07
CA LEU A 275 3.17 13.60 9.81
C LEU A 275 4.35 13.51 10.78
N LEU A 276 4.17 12.70 11.80
CA LEU A 276 5.05 12.62 12.95
C LEU A 276 6.15 11.56 12.81
N GLY A 277 6.15 10.83 11.69
CA GLY A 277 6.98 9.65 11.46
C GLY A 277 6.62 8.49 12.38
N LYS A 278 7.49 7.48 12.46
CA LYS A 278 7.31 6.29 13.31
C LYS A 278 5.98 5.56 13.08
N GLY A 279 5.53 5.45 11.83
CA GLY A 279 4.29 4.76 11.45
C GLY A 279 3.08 5.66 11.24
N ASP A 280 3.18 6.96 11.55
CA ASP A 280 2.14 7.93 11.22
C ASP A 280 2.03 8.12 9.70
N MET A 281 0.82 8.01 9.16
CA MET A 281 0.56 7.95 7.72
C MET A 281 -0.76 8.62 7.33
N LEU A 282 -0.87 8.94 6.04
CA LEU A 282 -2.11 9.29 5.38
C LEU A 282 -2.47 8.17 4.40
N TYR A 283 -3.71 7.72 4.47
CA TYR A 283 -4.28 6.67 3.65
C TYR A 283 -5.37 7.23 2.73
N LEU A 284 -5.21 6.99 1.43
CA LEU A 284 -6.12 7.43 0.39
C LEU A 284 -6.55 6.23 -0.45
N THR A 285 -7.82 6.13 -0.76
CA THR A 285 -8.39 5.13 -1.67
C THR A 285 -9.11 5.81 -2.83
N ALA A 286 -9.52 5.02 -3.83
CA ALA A 286 -10.39 5.52 -4.91
C ALA A 286 -11.76 6.01 -4.41
N GLU A 287 -12.21 5.55 -3.24
CA GLU A 287 -13.53 5.81 -2.69
C GLU A 287 -13.55 7.03 -1.75
N THR A 288 -12.38 7.40 -1.21
CA THR A 288 -12.25 8.51 -0.26
C THR A 288 -11.97 9.83 -0.99
N PRO A 289 -12.71 10.92 -0.70
CA PRO A 289 -12.49 12.22 -1.34
C PRO A 289 -11.23 12.93 -0.84
N SER A 290 -10.72 12.54 0.33
CA SER A 290 -9.53 13.11 0.97
C SER A 290 -8.79 12.03 1.76
N PRO A 291 -7.46 12.15 1.93
CA PRO A 291 -6.69 11.20 2.72
C PRO A 291 -7.15 11.17 4.18
N MET A 292 -7.27 9.98 4.74
CA MET A 292 -7.54 9.71 6.15
C MET A 292 -6.23 9.52 6.91
N ARG A 293 -6.15 9.93 8.17
CA ARG A 293 -4.99 9.71 9.04
C ARG A 293 -5.25 8.58 10.02
#